data_AF-A0A2N5ES60-F1
#
_entry.id   AF-A0A2N5ES60-F1
#
_cell.length_a   1.000
_cell.length_b   1.000
_cell.length_c   1.000
_cell.angle_alpha   90.00
_cell.angle_beta   90.00
_cell.angle_gamma   90.00
#
_symmetry.space_group_name_H-M   'P 1'
#
loop_
_entity.id
_entity.type
_entity.pdbx_description
1 polymer ?
#
loop_
_entity_poly.entity_id
_entity_poly.type
_entity_poly.pdbx_seq_one_letter_code
_entity_poly.pdbx_strand_id
1 'polypeptide(L)'
;MKLPYLSSPLRWQWLVCLMVAFAVLGLLALPRGNSQENALSIRPERHGLTLPDGFFVYQNLDQRGIRIKSITPENDTLIIRLASPQQQQAAREALSVILPQGYIVEQRAVSAEQTWVKKLTHDQLRTG
;
A
#
# COMPACT_ATOMS: atom_id res chain seq x y z
N MET A 1 -37.48 -51.79 -4.47
CA MET A 1 -36.10 -51.42 -4.88
C MET A 1 -35.41 -50.72 -3.72
N LYS A 2 -34.58 -51.43 -2.95
CA LYS A 2 -33.76 -50.85 -1.89
C LYS A 2 -32.41 -50.46 -2.50
N LEU A 3 -32.09 -49.17 -2.53
CA LEU A 3 -30.78 -48.71 -2.96
C LEU A 3 -29.72 -49.17 -1.94
N PRO A 4 -28.63 -49.84 -2.36
CA PRO A 4 -27.55 -50.21 -1.45
C PRO A 4 -26.71 -48.98 -1.14
N TYR A 5 -27.07 -48.27 -0.07
CA TYR A 5 -26.18 -47.35 0.62
C TYR A 5 -25.34 -48.16 1.61
N LEU A 6 -24.18 -48.65 1.18
CA LEU A 6 -23.00 -48.81 2.04
C LEU A 6 -21.80 -49.29 1.20
N SER A 7 -20.78 -48.45 1.06
CA SER A 7 -19.41 -48.92 1.21
C SER A 7 -18.48 -47.75 1.55
N SER A 8 -17.85 -47.86 2.73
CA SER A 8 -16.77 -47.03 3.28
C SER A 8 -17.08 -45.57 3.67
N PRO A 9 -17.74 -45.32 4.83
CA PRO A 9 -17.83 -43.97 5.41
C PRO A 9 -16.43 -43.33 5.56
N LEU A 10 -15.40 -44.15 5.77
CA LEU A 10 -14.01 -43.73 5.85
C LEU A 10 -13.48 -43.12 4.53
N ARG A 11 -13.89 -43.66 3.36
CA ARG A 11 -13.48 -43.10 2.06
C ARG A 11 -14.22 -41.81 1.73
N TRP A 12 -15.50 -41.71 2.12
CA TRP A 12 -16.27 -40.47 2.01
C TRP A 12 -15.70 -39.38 2.92
N GLN A 13 -15.32 -39.72 4.16
CA GLN A 13 -14.63 -38.81 5.07
C GLN A 13 -13.28 -38.35 4.51
N TRP A 14 -12.50 -39.25 3.89
CA TRP A 14 -11.25 -38.89 3.22
C TRP A 14 -11.46 -37.96 2.02
N LEU A 15 -12.49 -38.20 1.20
CA LEU A 15 -12.85 -37.31 0.09
C LEU A 15 -13.26 -35.93 0.58
N VAL A 16 -14.09 -35.84 1.62
CA VAL A 16 -14.49 -34.56 2.22
C VAL A 16 -13.29 -33.85 2.84
N CYS A 17 -12.42 -34.56 3.58
CA CYS A 17 -11.18 -33.99 4.12
C CYS A 17 -10.27 -33.46 3.01
N LEU A 18 -10.11 -34.20 1.91
CA LEU A 18 -9.27 -33.77 0.79
C LEU A 18 -9.86 -32.55 0.09
N MET A 19 -11.18 -32.49 -0.06
CA MET A 19 -11.87 -31.34 -0.65
C MET A 19 -11.75 -30.09 0.24
N VAL A 20 -11.90 -30.24 1.56
CA VAL A 20 -11.68 -29.16 2.53
C VAL A 20 -10.21 -28.72 2.53
N ALA A 21 -9.27 -29.65 2.50
CA ALA A 21 -7.85 -29.34 2.42
C ALA A 21 -7.52 -28.55 1.15
N PHE A 22 -8.06 -28.94 0.00
CA PHE A 22 -7.92 -28.20 -1.26
C PHE A 22 -8.56 -26.82 -1.21
N ALA A 23 -9.74 -26.68 -0.59
CA ALA A 23 -10.41 -25.39 -0.42
C ALA A 23 -9.60 -24.45 0.47
N VAL A 24 -9.04 -24.95 1.57
CA VAL A 24 -8.15 -24.19 2.46
C VAL A 24 -6.86 -23.81 1.74
N LEU A 25 -6.25 -24.74 1.00
CA LEU A 25 -5.05 -24.47 0.21
C LEU A 25 -5.31 -23.41 -0.87
N GLY A 26 -6.46 -23.49 -1.55
CA GLY A 26 -6.90 -22.51 -2.52
C GLY A 26 -7.11 -21.14 -1.91
N LEU A 27 -7.70 -21.06 -0.71
CA LEU A 27 -7.90 -19.81 0.03
C LEU A 27 -6.56 -19.20 0.49
N LEU A 28 -5.58 -20.03 0.87
CA LEU A 28 -4.23 -19.58 1.21
C LEU A 28 -3.41 -19.13 -0.01
N ALA A 29 -3.66 -19.72 -1.17
CA ALA A 29 -2.99 -19.40 -2.43
C ALA A 29 -3.52 -18.11 -3.08
N LEU A 30 -4.62 -17.53 -2.56
CA LEU A 30 -5.09 -16.23 -3.02
C LEU A 30 -3.99 -15.18 -2.79
N PRO A 31 -3.61 -14.40 -3.82
CA PRO A 31 -2.68 -13.30 -3.63
C PRO A 31 -3.34 -12.32 -2.65
N ARG A 32 -2.80 -12.26 -1.44
CA ARG A 32 -3.11 -11.17 -0.51
C ARG A 32 -2.54 -9.91 -1.15
N GLY A 33 -3.35 -9.26 -1.97
CA GLY A 33 -2.99 -8.02 -2.64
C GLY A 33 -2.56 -7.03 -1.57
N ASN A 34 -1.25 -6.83 -1.44
CA ASN A 34 -0.68 -5.85 -0.53
C ASN A 34 -0.88 -4.48 -1.18
N SER A 35 -2.14 -4.02 -1.22
CA SER A 35 -2.55 -2.70 -1.67
C SER A 35 -2.18 -1.63 -0.64
N GLN A 36 -1.06 -1.82 0.06
CA GLN A 36 -0.45 -0.77 0.83
C GLN A 36 0.16 0.17 -0.22
N GLU A 37 -0.53 1.28 -0.48
CA GLU A 37 0.01 2.32 -1.34
C GLU A 37 1.37 2.73 -0.77
N ASN A 38 2.42 2.53 -1.56
CA ASN A 38 3.79 2.73 -1.11
C ASN A 38 4.10 4.22 -1.05
N ALA A 39 3.70 4.90 0.03
CA ALA A 39 3.85 6.35 0.15
C ALA A 39 4.82 6.75 1.27
N LEU A 40 5.50 7.87 1.02
CA LEU A 40 6.31 8.59 1.99
C LEU A 40 5.70 9.96 2.24
N SER A 41 5.74 10.42 3.48
CA SER A 41 5.42 11.79 3.86
C SER A 41 6.65 12.49 4.40
N ILE A 42 6.92 13.68 3.88
CA ILE A 42 7.97 14.57 4.37
C ILE A 42 7.29 15.79 4.98
N ARG A 43 7.58 16.10 6.23
CA ARG A 43 7.09 17.30 6.90
C ARG A 43 8.22 18.03 7.64
N PRO A 44 8.17 19.35 7.78
CA PRO A 44 9.07 20.05 8.68
C PRO A 44 8.81 19.63 10.14
N GLU A 45 9.87 19.47 10.92
CA GLU A 45 9.82 19.11 12.35
C GLU A 45 9.35 20.30 13.20
N ARG A 46 9.69 21.53 12.79
CA ARG A 46 9.42 22.75 13.54
C ARG A 46 8.55 23.70 12.72
N HIS A 47 7.66 24.40 13.42
CA HIS A 47 6.85 25.47 12.84
C HIS A 47 7.78 26.63 12.42
N GLY A 48 7.80 26.97 11.14
CA GLY A 48 8.67 27.99 10.54
C GLY A 48 9.71 27.46 9.54
N LEU A 49 9.93 26.14 9.46
CA LEU A 49 10.61 25.52 8.33
C LEU A 49 9.63 25.36 7.17
N THR A 50 10.05 25.81 5.98
CA THR A 50 9.25 25.69 4.76
C THR A 50 9.24 24.25 4.26
N LEU A 51 8.17 23.87 3.56
CA LEU A 51 8.07 22.56 2.93
C LEU A 51 9.20 22.39 1.88
N PRO A 52 9.86 21.21 1.79
CA PRO A 52 10.89 21.01 0.79
C PRO A 52 10.28 21.03 -0.60
N ASP A 53 11.06 21.52 -1.57
CA ASP A 53 10.65 21.56 -2.96
C ASP A 53 10.48 20.13 -3.51
N GLY A 54 9.32 19.86 -4.11
CA GLY A 54 9.02 18.60 -4.76
C GLY A 54 9.94 18.30 -5.93
N PHE A 55 10.43 19.31 -6.65
CA PHE A 55 11.35 19.12 -7.77
C PHE A 55 12.74 18.68 -7.31
N PHE A 56 13.26 19.28 -6.24
CA PHE A 56 14.52 18.86 -5.62
C PHE A 56 14.46 17.40 -5.17
N VAL A 57 13.37 17.02 -4.51
CA VAL A 57 13.15 15.63 -4.07
C VAL A 57 13.05 14.68 -5.26
N TYR A 58 12.30 15.06 -6.30
CA TYR A 58 12.19 14.29 -7.53
C TYR A 58 13.55 14.00 -8.16
N GLN A 59 14.37 15.03 -8.37
CA GLN A 59 15.65 14.91 -9.05
C GLN A 59 16.61 13.97 -8.31
N ASN A 60 16.70 14.10 -6.98
CA ASN A 60 17.59 13.25 -6.18
C ASN A 60 17.16 11.78 -6.17
N LEU A 61 15.86 11.52 -6.14
CA LEU A 61 15.33 10.15 -6.19
C LEU A 61 15.49 9.55 -7.60
N ASP A 62 15.26 10.33 -8.64
CA ASP A 62 15.43 9.89 -10.04
C ASP A 62 16.90 9.57 -10.36
N GLN A 63 17.85 10.39 -9.91
CA GLN A 63 19.29 10.13 -10.02
C GLN A 63 19.73 8.81 -9.37
N ARG A 64 18.98 8.33 -8.36
CA ARG A 64 19.21 7.06 -7.68
C ARG A 64 18.43 5.89 -8.30
N GLY A 65 17.72 6.13 -9.40
CA GLY A 65 16.90 5.13 -10.09
C GLY A 65 15.59 4.79 -9.37
N ILE A 66 15.15 5.62 -8.42
CA ILE A 66 13.93 5.40 -7.65
C ILE A 66 12.73 5.93 -8.44
N ARG A 67 11.83 5.03 -8.84
CA ARG A 67 10.66 5.38 -9.66
C ARG A 67 9.53 5.94 -8.79
N ILE A 68 9.29 7.23 -8.93
CA ILE A 68 8.20 7.94 -8.28
C ILE A 68 6.95 7.87 -9.16
N LYS A 69 5.80 7.57 -8.54
CA LYS A 69 4.48 7.62 -9.19
C LYS A 69 3.86 9.01 -9.14
N SER A 70 3.93 9.67 -7.98
CA SER A 70 3.40 11.02 -7.82
C SER A 70 4.11 11.74 -6.67
N ILE A 71 4.22 13.06 -6.78
CA ILE A 71 4.59 13.97 -5.69
C ILE A 71 3.47 14.98 -5.54
N THR A 72 2.95 15.13 -4.32
CA THR A 72 1.81 16.01 -4.05
C THR A 72 2.03 16.74 -2.73
N PRO A 73 2.06 18.08 -2.72
CA PRO A 73 2.00 18.85 -1.49
C PRO A 73 0.58 18.81 -0.92
N GLU A 74 0.45 18.51 0.37
CA GLU A 74 -0.82 18.45 1.09
C GLU A 74 -0.60 18.85 2.56
N ASN A 75 -1.27 19.91 3.03
CA ASN A 75 -1.27 20.34 4.45
C ASN A 75 0.13 20.40 5.09
N ASP A 76 1.03 21.22 4.55
CA ASP A 76 2.43 21.34 4.99
C ASP A 76 3.20 20.01 5.05
N THR A 77 2.77 19.04 4.22
CA THR A 77 3.42 17.76 4.05
C THR A 77 3.60 17.47 2.57
N LEU A 78 4.76 16.96 2.18
CA LEU A 78 5.02 16.49 0.82
C LEU A 78 4.79 14.98 0.78
N ILE A 79 3.79 14.54 0.01
CA ILE A 79 3.42 13.14 -0.16
C ILE A 79 4.06 12.60 -1.43
N ILE A 80 4.82 11.53 -1.32
CA ILE A 80 5.53 10.88 -2.43
C ILE A 80 5.00 9.46 -2.54
N ARG A 81 4.36 9.11 -3.66
CA ARG A 81 3.94 7.73 -3.95
C ARG A 81 4.98 7.05 -4.81
N LEU A 82 5.32 5.81 -4.47
CA LEU A 82 6.39 5.02 -5.07
C LEU A 82 5.83 3.76 -5.73
N ALA A 83 6.59 3.22 -6.68
CA ALA A 83 6.10 2.08 -7.46
C ALA A 83 6.03 0.79 -6.63
N SER A 84 7.02 0.55 -5.77
CA SER A 84 7.14 -0.67 -4.95
C SER A 84 7.54 -0.39 -3.50
N PRO A 85 7.30 -1.34 -2.57
CA PRO A 85 7.73 -1.20 -1.17
C PRO A 85 9.26 -1.14 -1.05
N GLN A 86 9.98 -1.84 -1.93
CA GLN A 86 11.44 -1.80 -1.99
C GLN A 86 11.94 -0.39 -2.34
N GLN A 87 11.28 0.26 -3.30
CA GLN A 87 11.58 1.65 -3.65
C GLN A 87 11.20 2.63 -2.54
N GLN A 88 10.16 2.33 -1.76
CA GLN A 88 9.82 3.09 -0.55
C GLN A 88 10.94 3.12 0.47
N GLN A 89 11.52 1.96 0.74
CA GLN A 89 12.63 1.87 1.67
C GLN A 89 13.87 2.58 1.14
N ALA A 90 14.23 2.35 -0.12
CA ALA A 90 15.35 3.03 -0.77
C ALA A 90 15.17 4.57 -0.79
N ALA A 91 13.95 5.04 -1.04
CA ALA A 91 13.62 6.46 -1.01
C ALA A 91 13.77 7.06 0.39
N ARG A 92 13.30 6.35 1.42
CA ARG A 92 13.43 6.78 2.82
C ARG A 92 14.89 6.96 3.21
N GLU A 93 15.72 5.98 2.88
CA GLU A 93 17.15 6.02 3.16
C GLU A 93 17.83 7.15 2.40
N ALA A 94 17.55 7.30 1.10
CA ALA A 94 18.05 8.41 0.31
C ALA A 94 17.64 9.77 0.91
N LEU A 95 16.37 9.93 1.27
CA LEU A 95 15.81 11.15 1.83
C LEU A 95 16.40 11.51 3.19
N SER A 96 16.68 10.52 4.04
CA SER A 96 17.35 10.76 5.32
C SER A 96 18.77 11.31 5.18
N VAL A 97 19.42 11.10 4.02
CA VAL A 97 20.78 11.59 3.75
C VAL A 97 20.78 12.95 3.04
N ILE A 98 19.85 13.16 2.10
CA ILE A 98 19.82 14.39 1.27
C ILE A 98 19.05 15.55 1.91
N LEU A 99 18.11 15.26 2.81
CA LEU A 99 17.32 16.32 3.42
C LEU A 99 18.11 17.01 4.52
N PRO A 100 18.04 18.35 4.63
CA PRO A 100 18.59 19.08 5.75
C PRO A 100 18.03 18.58 7.08
N GLN A 101 18.73 18.87 8.18
CA GLN A 101 18.19 18.61 9.51
C GLN A 101 16.88 19.41 9.73
N GLY A 102 15.93 18.82 10.45
CA GLY A 102 14.63 19.43 10.71
C GLY A 102 13.49 19.00 9.78
N TYR A 103 13.68 17.95 8.97
CA TYR A 103 12.60 17.27 8.25
C TYR A 103 12.37 15.86 8.78
N ILE A 104 11.10 15.49 8.94
CA ILE A 104 10.66 14.17 9.34
C ILE A 104 10.21 13.41 8.10
N VAL A 105 10.82 12.25 7.85
CA VAL A 105 10.47 11.34 6.75
C VAL A 105 9.79 10.10 7.32
N GLU A 106 8.50 9.96 7.06
CA GLU A 106 7.67 8.88 7.57
C GLU A 106 7.08 8.03 6.44
N GLN A 107 6.95 6.72 6.68
CA GLN A 107 6.20 5.86 5.78
C GLN A 107 4.72 6.11 6.02
N ARG A 108 3.99 6.42 4.96
CA ARG A 108 2.55 6.61 5.02
C ARG A 108 1.87 5.40 4.39
N ALA A 109 1.16 4.64 5.19
CA ALA A 109 0.13 3.76 4.66
C ALA A 109 -1.01 4.68 4.20
N VAL A 110 -1.04 5.06 2.92
CA VAL A 110 -2.25 5.64 2.37
C VAL A 110 -3.23 4.47 2.30
N SER A 111 -4.02 4.30 3.35
CA SER A 111 -5.11 3.34 3.32
C SER A 111 -5.96 3.71 2.12
N ALA A 112 -6.24 2.75 1.24
CA ALA A 112 -7.18 2.91 0.13
C ALA A 112 -8.51 3.51 0.62
N GLU A 113 -8.78 3.40 1.92
CA GLU A 113 -9.91 3.99 2.60
C GLU A 113 -10.01 5.51 2.48
N GLN A 114 -8.89 6.22 2.62
CA GLN A 114 -8.89 7.69 2.59
C GLN A 114 -9.04 8.23 1.17
N THR A 115 -8.59 7.46 0.17
CA THR A 115 -8.70 7.84 -1.25
C THR A 115 -10.15 7.79 -1.74
N TRP A 116 -10.93 6.76 -1.35
CA TRP A 116 -12.35 6.71 -1.74
C TRP A 116 -13.20 7.75 -1.01
N VAL A 117 -12.93 8.02 0.27
CA VAL A 117 -13.63 9.08 1.02
C VAL A 117 -13.42 10.43 0.36
N LYS A 118 -12.17 10.80 0.03
CA LYS A 118 -11.87 12.05 -0.69
C LYS A 118 -12.58 12.14 -2.03
N LYS A 119 -12.67 11.02 -2.77
CA LYS A 119 -13.36 10.98 -4.07
C LYS A 119 -14.87 11.20 -3.94
N LEU A 120 -15.51 10.64 -2.90
CA LEU A 120 -16.93 10.85 -2.62
C LEU A 120 -17.25 12.30 -2.24
N THR A 121 -16.43 12.90 -1.38
CA THR A 121 -16.62 14.31 -0.99
C THR A 121 -16.46 15.24 -2.19
N HIS A 122 -15.53 14.94 -3.09
CA HIS A 122 -15.35 15.73 -4.30
C HIS A 122 -16.55 15.61 -5.25
N ASP A 123 -17.15 14.43 -5.41
CA ASP A 123 -18.30 14.22 -6.31
C ASP A 123 -19.55 14.98 -5.80
N GLN A 124 -19.80 14.93 -4.48
CA GLN A 124 -20.90 15.64 -3.83
C GLN A 124 -20.87 17.16 -4.04
N LEU A 125 -19.68 17.77 -4.06
CA LEU A 125 -19.52 19.21 -4.27
C LEU A 125 -19.81 19.65 -5.72
N ARG A 126 -19.89 18.73 -6.69
CA ARG A 126 -20.13 19.04 -8.10
C ARG A 126 -21.61 19.01 -8.49
N THR A 127 -22.46 18.40 -7.67
CA THR A 127 -23.88 18.15 -7.97
C THR A 127 -24.85 19.09 -7.22
N GLY A 128 -24.35 20.22 -6.69
CA GLY A 128 -25.14 21.26 -6.03
C GLY A 128 -25.49 22.42 -6.95
#